data_AF-A0A972AXH0-F1
#
_entry.id   AF-A0A972AXH0-F1
#
_cell.length_a   1.000
_cell.length_b   1.000
_cell.length_c   1.000
_cell.angle_alpha   90.00
_cell.angle_beta   90.00
_cell.angle_gamma   90.00
#
_symmetry.space_group_name_H-M   'P 1'
#
loop_
_entity.id
_entity.type
_entity.pdbx_description
1 polymer ?
#
loop_
_entity_poly.entity_id
_entity_poly.type
_entity_poly.pdbx_seq_one_letter_code
_entity_poly.pdbx_strand_id
1 'polypeptide(L)'
;MKRIMLVTMLVLGLVFTPMMGLAVGELEDYSSQKGEAHIYVNYGGGFEKLETLAFGKSVSTQKIALPKEVKEIKVVKGECYELNLDELTINGVAPKGMERKLSETDNDLIEVVDETVFDLSGSGELIISARAPFQIIGTEKSLKFPIANLFKEVTANSEFYSYELKNNGEKFSLGEKVVVPDESYLFLDEMCYTGSGHPDAPINIYMSNDDENLYVFFEPFCDNTFDHGKDYAAIHIKDGDKVKSYAVHTTDSNEYGRWYFDYTDNSKGIKWQHMLYVMEIPLSEINVDKELNVAFEYYGTVSSSVELYYLRIGNLEL
;
A
#
# COMPACT_ATOMS: atom_id res chain seq x y z
N MET A 1 37.22 -29.95 69.15
CA MET A 1 35.84 -29.48 68.90
C MET A 1 35.86 -28.46 67.77
N LYS A 2 35.12 -28.77 66.70
CA LYS A 2 34.60 -27.95 65.58
C LYS A 2 35.40 -26.72 65.11
N ARG A 3 36.13 -26.88 63.99
CA ARG A 3 36.40 -25.78 63.04
C ARG A 3 35.23 -25.72 62.06
N ILE A 4 34.56 -24.58 62.01
CA ILE A 4 33.44 -24.31 61.09
C ILE A 4 34.04 -23.73 59.80
N MET A 5 33.74 -24.38 58.66
CA MET A 5 33.98 -23.87 57.31
C MET A 5 33.11 -22.64 57.08
N LEU A 6 33.74 -21.53 56.68
CA LEU A 6 33.05 -20.38 56.12
C LEU A 6 32.84 -20.65 54.62
N VAL A 7 31.57 -20.79 54.22
CA VAL A 7 31.15 -20.91 52.81
C VAL A 7 30.99 -19.48 52.27
N THR A 8 31.79 -19.14 51.26
CA THR A 8 31.63 -17.90 50.50
C THR A 8 30.44 -18.05 49.56
N MET A 9 29.34 -17.35 49.84
CA MET A 9 28.15 -17.32 49.00
C MET A 9 28.30 -16.20 47.97
N LEU A 10 28.39 -16.58 46.70
CA LEU A 10 28.44 -15.69 45.54
C LEU A 10 27.03 -15.08 45.34
N VAL A 11 26.87 -13.77 45.54
CA VAL A 11 25.62 -13.06 45.24
C VAL A 11 25.64 -12.68 43.75
N LEU A 12 24.91 -13.43 42.92
CA LEU A 12 24.55 -13.00 41.57
C LEU A 12 23.54 -11.85 41.70
N GLY A 13 23.97 -10.64 41.36
CA GLY A 13 23.08 -9.50 41.15
C GLY A 13 22.33 -9.69 39.83
N LEU A 14 21.14 -10.30 39.89
CA LEU A 14 20.15 -10.23 38.83
C LEU A 14 19.58 -8.81 38.81
N VAL A 15 20.06 -8.00 37.87
CA VAL A 15 19.45 -6.72 37.52
C VAL A 15 18.11 -7.03 36.86
N PHE A 16 17.03 -6.92 37.62
CA PHE A 16 15.68 -6.85 37.10
C PHE A 16 15.54 -5.50 36.39
N THR A 17 15.70 -5.47 35.06
CA THR A 17 15.11 -4.42 34.25
C THR A 17 13.60 -4.59 34.29
N PRO A 18 12.81 -3.55 34.61
CA PRO A 18 11.37 -3.64 34.45
C PRO A 18 11.09 -3.78 32.95
N MET A 19 10.56 -4.93 32.55
CA MET A 19 9.85 -5.02 31.28
C MET A 19 8.75 -3.96 31.34
N MET A 20 8.94 -2.88 30.58
CA MET A 20 7.85 -2.00 30.18
C MET A 20 6.82 -2.93 29.53
N GLY A 21 5.71 -3.15 30.22
CA GLY A 21 4.54 -3.75 29.60
C GLY A 21 4.16 -2.85 28.45
N LEU A 22 4.46 -3.29 27.23
CA LEU A 22 3.74 -2.82 26.06
C LEU A 22 2.28 -3.11 26.36
N ALA A 23 1.49 -2.06 26.57
CA ALA A 23 0.06 -2.16 26.49
C ALA A 23 -0.24 -2.66 25.08
N VAL A 24 -0.40 -3.97 24.93
CA VAL A 24 -1.05 -4.56 23.77
C VAL A 24 -2.44 -3.97 23.82
N GLY A 25 -2.68 -2.95 23.00
CA GLY A 25 -4.02 -2.45 22.77
C GLY A 25 -4.89 -3.66 22.46
N GLU A 26 -6.04 -3.75 23.14
CA GLU A 26 -6.99 -4.84 22.91
C GLU A 26 -7.18 -4.97 21.40
N LEU A 27 -6.85 -6.16 20.87
CA LEU A 27 -7.24 -6.55 19.52
C LEU A 27 -8.76 -6.55 19.53
N GLU A 28 -9.38 -5.47 19.08
CA GLU A 28 -10.82 -5.45 18.84
C GLU A 28 -11.16 -6.65 17.94
N ASP A 29 -12.17 -7.41 18.33
CA ASP A 29 -12.62 -8.59 17.60
C ASP A 29 -13.39 -8.13 16.34
N TYR A 30 -12.63 -7.77 15.30
CA TYR A 30 -13.14 -7.32 14.00
C TYR A 30 -13.79 -8.45 13.18
N SER A 31 -13.90 -9.68 13.71
CA SER A 31 -14.38 -10.86 12.97
C SER A 31 -15.88 -10.86 12.67
N SER A 32 -16.65 -9.95 13.30
CA SER A 32 -18.11 -9.92 13.21
C SER A 32 -18.69 -8.92 12.21
N GLN A 33 -17.90 -7.98 11.69
CA GLN A 33 -18.35 -6.98 10.71
C GLN A 33 -17.84 -7.34 9.32
N LYS A 34 -18.77 -7.65 8.41
CA LYS A 34 -18.47 -7.99 7.01
C LYS A 34 -18.91 -6.83 6.12
N GLY A 35 -18.09 -6.47 5.13
CA GLY A 35 -18.46 -5.48 4.14
C GLY A 35 -19.46 -6.08 3.14
N GLU A 36 -20.59 -5.40 2.93
CA GLU A 36 -21.67 -5.92 2.09
C GLU A 36 -21.56 -5.45 0.63
N ALA A 37 -21.91 -6.35 -0.29
CA ALA A 37 -22.18 -6.03 -1.69
C ALA A 37 -23.53 -6.61 -2.10
N HIS A 38 -24.39 -5.80 -2.70
CA HIS A 38 -25.69 -6.24 -3.19
C HIS A 38 -25.62 -6.48 -4.69
N ILE A 39 -26.00 -7.68 -5.12
CA ILE A 39 -25.96 -8.10 -6.52
C ILE A 39 -27.37 -8.02 -7.09
N TYR A 40 -27.51 -7.29 -8.19
CA TYR A 40 -28.72 -7.18 -8.97
C TYR A 40 -28.47 -7.66 -10.40
N VAL A 41 -29.50 -8.20 -11.03
CA VAL A 41 -29.41 -8.74 -12.39
C VAL A 41 -30.58 -8.27 -13.22
N ASN A 42 -30.33 -7.99 -14.50
CA ASN A 42 -31.36 -7.63 -15.46
C ASN A 42 -31.63 -8.80 -16.40
N TYR A 43 -32.85 -9.33 -16.37
CA TYR A 43 -33.30 -10.40 -17.27
C TYR A 43 -34.01 -9.91 -18.53
N GLY A 44 -33.99 -8.59 -18.79
CA GLY A 44 -34.72 -7.91 -19.87
C GLY A 44 -35.96 -7.14 -19.40
N GLY A 45 -36.26 -7.15 -18.10
CA GLY A 45 -37.40 -6.46 -17.49
C GLY A 45 -37.03 -5.39 -16.45
N GLY A 46 -35.74 -5.08 -16.31
CA GLY A 46 -35.19 -4.24 -15.24
C GLY A 46 -34.39 -5.06 -14.22
N PHE A 47 -33.73 -4.35 -13.29
CA PHE A 47 -32.90 -4.95 -12.25
C PHE A 47 -33.74 -5.53 -11.11
N GLU A 48 -33.50 -6.80 -10.78
CA GLU A 48 -34.00 -7.45 -9.57
C GLU A 48 -32.83 -7.89 -8.68
N LYS A 49 -33.02 -7.84 -7.36
CA LYS A 49 -31.99 -8.24 -6.40
C LYS A 49 -31.82 -9.75 -6.47
N LEU A 50 -30.59 -10.19 -6.73
CA LEU A 50 -30.21 -11.60 -6.77
C LEU A 50 -29.74 -12.07 -5.40
N GLU A 51 -28.77 -11.38 -4.80
CA GLU A 51 -28.11 -11.84 -3.57
C GLU A 51 -27.50 -10.67 -2.76
N THR A 52 -27.21 -10.89 -1.48
CA THR A 52 -26.29 -10.06 -0.70
C THR A 52 -25.05 -10.86 -0.33
N LEU A 53 -23.90 -10.40 -0.80
CA LEU A 53 -22.61 -11.01 -0.53
C LEU A 53 -21.88 -10.24 0.56
N ALA A 54 -21.09 -10.97 1.34
CA ALA A 54 -20.32 -10.42 2.44
C ALA A 54 -18.84 -10.71 2.24
N PHE A 55 -18.02 -9.67 2.14
CA PHE A 55 -16.56 -9.75 1.94
C PHE A 55 -15.81 -9.18 3.14
N GLY A 56 -14.56 -9.61 3.32
CA GLY A 56 -13.68 -9.09 4.37
C GLY A 56 -12.68 -8.08 3.82
N LYS A 57 -11.66 -7.77 4.62
CA LYS A 57 -10.56 -6.87 4.23
C LYS A 57 -9.70 -7.42 3.09
N SER A 58 -9.53 -8.74 3.01
CA SER A 58 -8.77 -9.42 1.94
C SER A 58 -9.69 -9.87 0.81
N VAL A 59 -9.14 -9.94 -0.40
CA VAL A 59 -9.88 -10.47 -1.55
C VAL A 59 -10.31 -11.91 -1.28
N SER A 60 -11.58 -12.18 -1.55
CA SER A 60 -12.17 -13.52 -1.44
C SER A 60 -13.21 -13.72 -2.52
N THR A 61 -13.36 -14.97 -2.96
CA THR A 61 -14.24 -15.34 -4.06
C THR A 61 -15.55 -15.93 -3.56
N GLN A 62 -16.65 -15.48 -4.16
CA GLN A 62 -17.99 -16.04 -3.98
C GLN A 62 -18.59 -16.41 -5.34
N LYS A 63 -19.53 -17.36 -5.30
CA LYS A 63 -20.15 -17.95 -6.50
C LYS A 63 -21.66 -17.93 -6.35
N ILE A 64 -22.37 -17.49 -7.38
CA ILE A 64 -23.83 -17.45 -7.43
C ILE A 64 -24.31 -18.18 -8.68
N ALA A 65 -25.26 -19.10 -8.52
CA ALA A 65 -25.93 -19.72 -9.65
C ALA A 65 -26.97 -18.76 -10.24
N LEU A 66 -26.86 -18.45 -11.54
CA LEU A 66 -27.84 -17.64 -12.26
C LEU A 66 -29.03 -18.53 -12.67
N PRO A 67 -30.27 -18.22 -12.25
CA PRO A 67 -31.43 -19.05 -12.54
C PRO A 67 -31.84 -19.07 -14.02
N LYS A 68 -31.41 -18.07 -14.80
CA LYS A 68 -31.63 -17.94 -16.25
C LYS A 68 -30.63 -16.93 -16.83
N GLU A 69 -30.66 -16.75 -18.15
CA GLU A 69 -29.76 -15.82 -18.85
C GLU A 69 -30.00 -14.36 -18.44
N VAL A 70 -28.97 -13.71 -17.90
CA VAL A 70 -28.94 -12.28 -17.59
C VAL A 70 -28.42 -11.47 -18.79
N LYS A 71 -28.82 -10.21 -18.86
CA LYS A 71 -28.34 -9.24 -19.85
C LYS A 71 -27.29 -8.29 -19.27
N GLU A 72 -27.45 -7.92 -18.00
CA GLU A 72 -26.55 -7.02 -17.29
C GLU A 72 -26.50 -7.44 -15.81
N ILE A 73 -25.37 -7.12 -15.16
CA ILE A 73 -25.19 -7.26 -13.72
C ILE A 73 -24.98 -5.87 -13.14
N LYS A 74 -25.64 -5.58 -12.03
CA LYS A 74 -25.38 -4.37 -11.24
C LYS A 74 -24.87 -4.76 -9.87
N VAL A 75 -23.74 -4.20 -9.49
CA VAL A 75 -23.17 -4.32 -8.15
C VAL A 75 -23.41 -3.02 -7.42
N VAL A 76 -23.99 -3.09 -6.23
CA VAL A 76 -24.27 -1.93 -5.37
C VAL A 76 -23.47 -2.11 -4.08
N LYS A 77 -22.74 -1.06 -3.70
CA LYS A 77 -22.01 -1.02 -2.43
C LYS A 77 -23.01 -1.05 -1.27
N GLY A 78 -22.82 -1.99 -0.36
CA GLY A 78 -23.59 -2.08 0.89
C GLY A 78 -22.88 -1.35 2.03
N GLU A 79 -23.02 -1.86 3.24
CA GLU A 79 -22.33 -1.32 4.42
C GLU A 79 -20.86 -1.75 4.41
N CYS A 80 -19.98 -0.90 3.87
CA CYS A 80 -18.53 -1.04 3.93
C CYS A 80 -17.84 0.31 3.71
N TYR A 81 -16.56 0.40 4.07
CA TYR A 81 -15.75 1.58 3.79
C TYR A 81 -15.48 1.72 2.29
N GLU A 82 -15.00 0.64 1.68
CA GLU A 82 -14.74 0.50 0.25
C GLU A 82 -15.33 -0.81 -0.25
N LEU A 83 -15.69 -0.87 -1.53
CA LEU A 83 -15.98 -2.11 -2.22
C LEU A 83 -15.10 -2.17 -3.46
N ASN A 84 -14.11 -3.06 -3.44
CA ASN A 84 -13.19 -3.24 -4.54
C ASN A 84 -13.39 -4.62 -5.17
N LEU A 85 -13.69 -4.65 -6.47
CA LEU A 85 -13.85 -5.89 -7.24
C LEU A 85 -12.54 -6.23 -7.93
N ASP A 86 -12.21 -7.52 -7.91
CA ASP A 86 -11.03 -8.11 -8.55
C ASP A 86 -11.44 -9.05 -9.69
N GLU A 87 -12.52 -9.81 -9.51
CA GLU A 87 -13.06 -10.68 -10.56
C GLU A 87 -14.58 -10.55 -10.62
N LEU A 88 -15.12 -10.51 -11.83
CA LEU A 88 -16.55 -10.58 -12.09
C LEU A 88 -16.78 -11.35 -13.39
N THR A 89 -17.06 -12.65 -13.34
CA THR A 89 -17.20 -13.46 -14.55
C THR A 89 -18.45 -14.33 -14.58
N ILE A 90 -19.02 -14.54 -15.78
CA ILE A 90 -19.97 -15.63 -16.03
C ILE A 90 -19.26 -16.68 -16.88
N ASN A 91 -19.05 -17.88 -16.31
CA ASN A 91 -18.29 -18.96 -16.95
C ASN A 91 -16.93 -18.49 -17.53
N GLY A 92 -16.20 -17.63 -16.80
CA GLY A 92 -14.90 -17.10 -17.22
C GLY A 92 -14.94 -15.94 -18.22
N VAL A 93 -16.12 -15.41 -18.56
CA VAL A 93 -16.28 -14.21 -19.39
C VAL A 93 -16.47 -12.99 -18.48
N ALA A 94 -15.57 -12.01 -18.59
CA ALA A 94 -15.63 -10.73 -17.88
C ALA A 94 -16.59 -9.73 -18.56
N PRO A 95 -16.96 -8.62 -17.90
CA PRO A 95 -17.76 -7.57 -18.54
C PRO A 95 -17.01 -6.93 -19.69
N LYS A 96 -17.76 -6.52 -20.71
CA LYS A 96 -17.20 -5.86 -21.89
C LYS A 96 -16.46 -4.58 -21.49
N GLY A 97 -15.21 -4.45 -21.93
CA GLY A 97 -14.35 -3.30 -21.63
C GLY A 97 -13.68 -3.35 -20.25
N MET A 98 -13.94 -4.39 -19.45
CA MET A 98 -13.31 -4.62 -18.14
C MET A 98 -12.48 -5.91 -18.14
N GLU A 99 -12.12 -6.45 -19.31
CA GLU A 99 -11.45 -7.74 -19.43
C GLU A 99 -10.08 -7.74 -18.74
N ARG A 100 -9.37 -6.60 -18.70
CA ARG A 100 -8.10 -6.50 -17.97
C ARG A 100 -8.28 -6.57 -16.45
N LYS A 101 -9.33 -5.91 -15.95
CA LYS A 101 -9.56 -5.64 -14.53
C LYS A 101 -10.35 -6.72 -13.80
N LEU A 102 -11.19 -7.48 -14.50
CA LEU A 102 -12.23 -8.31 -13.88
C LEU A 102 -12.25 -9.76 -14.38
N SER A 103 -11.26 -10.20 -15.16
CA SER A 103 -11.21 -11.56 -15.72
C SER A 103 -10.67 -12.61 -14.77
N GLU A 104 -9.87 -12.22 -13.78
CA GLU A 104 -9.23 -13.13 -12.85
C GLU A 104 -8.97 -12.44 -11.51
N THR A 105 -8.71 -13.23 -10.47
CA THR A 105 -8.34 -12.71 -9.16
C THR A 105 -6.83 -12.46 -9.12
N ASP A 106 -6.38 -11.24 -9.40
CA ASP A 106 -4.96 -10.87 -9.53
C ASP A 106 -4.54 -9.57 -8.82
N ASN A 107 -5.43 -8.96 -8.04
CA ASN A 107 -5.30 -7.66 -7.37
C ASN A 107 -5.43 -6.44 -8.30
N ASP A 108 -5.86 -6.59 -9.55
CA ASP A 108 -6.15 -5.45 -10.44
C ASP A 108 -7.56 -4.88 -10.22
N LEU A 109 -7.73 -4.19 -9.10
CA LEU A 109 -9.03 -3.82 -8.57
C LEU A 109 -9.73 -2.69 -9.35
N ILE A 110 -11.06 -2.69 -9.29
CA ILE A 110 -11.91 -1.49 -9.49
C ILE A 110 -12.72 -1.18 -8.24
N GLU A 111 -12.93 0.11 -7.97
CA GLU A 111 -13.81 0.55 -6.90
C GLU A 111 -15.28 0.65 -7.39
N VAL A 112 -16.21 0.14 -6.59
CA VAL A 112 -17.65 0.44 -6.70
C VAL A 112 -17.98 1.49 -5.64
N VAL A 113 -18.10 2.75 -6.06
CA VAL A 113 -18.35 3.88 -5.14
C VAL A 113 -19.75 3.82 -4.53
N ASP A 114 -20.79 3.74 -5.38
CA ASP A 114 -22.18 3.60 -4.96
C ASP A 114 -22.82 2.39 -5.66
N GLU A 115 -22.84 2.42 -7.00
CA GLU A 115 -23.25 1.32 -7.84
C GLU A 115 -22.55 1.36 -9.20
N THR A 116 -22.34 0.17 -9.78
CA THR A 116 -21.80 0.01 -11.13
C THR A 116 -22.63 -1.01 -11.90
N VAL A 117 -23.00 -0.65 -13.14
CA VAL A 117 -23.67 -1.56 -14.09
C VAL A 117 -22.65 -2.09 -15.07
N PHE A 118 -22.61 -3.41 -15.21
CA PHE A 118 -21.69 -4.16 -16.06
C PHE A 118 -22.44 -4.77 -17.25
N ASP A 119 -21.93 -4.49 -18.45
CA ASP A 119 -22.31 -5.19 -19.69
C ASP A 119 -21.72 -6.61 -19.67
N LEU A 120 -22.40 -7.48 -18.92
CA LEU A 120 -22.05 -8.88 -18.71
C LEU A 120 -23.31 -9.73 -18.83
N SER A 121 -23.46 -10.39 -19.98
CA SER A 121 -24.60 -11.25 -20.29
C SER A 121 -24.21 -12.73 -20.27
N GLY A 122 -25.12 -13.60 -19.85
CA GLY A 122 -24.87 -15.04 -19.85
C GLY A 122 -25.75 -15.81 -18.87
N SER A 123 -25.54 -17.12 -18.79
CA SER A 123 -26.20 -18.00 -17.82
C SER A 123 -25.18 -18.96 -17.22
N GLY A 124 -25.48 -19.58 -16.08
CA GLY A 124 -24.56 -20.48 -15.39
C GLY A 124 -24.08 -19.91 -14.07
N GLU A 125 -22.79 -20.00 -13.79
CA GLU A 125 -22.20 -19.54 -12.53
C GLU A 125 -21.62 -18.13 -12.71
N LEU A 126 -22.03 -17.22 -11.84
CA LEU A 126 -21.43 -15.91 -11.63
C LEU A 126 -20.35 -16.03 -10.56
N ILE A 127 -19.11 -15.69 -10.88
CA ILE A 127 -17.97 -15.63 -9.98
C ILE A 127 -17.71 -14.16 -9.64
N ILE A 128 -17.57 -13.85 -8.36
CA ILE A 128 -17.24 -12.51 -7.85
C ILE A 128 -16.09 -12.64 -6.86
N SER A 129 -14.96 -12.03 -7.14
CA SER A 129 -13.88 -11.83 -6.18
C SER A 129 -13.83 -10.37 -5.78
N ALA A 130 -13.87 -10.10 -4.48
CA ALA A 130 -13.88 -8.74 -3.96
C ALA A 130 -13.25 -8.66 -2.57
N ARG A 131 -12.87 -7.45 -2.19
CA ARG A 131 -12.60 -7.04 -0.81
C ARG A 131 -13.52 -5.88 -0.43
N ALA A 132 -14.00 -5.90 0.80
CA ALA A 132 -14.86 -4.85 1.34
C ALA A 132 -14.48 -4.57 2.80
N PRO A 133 -13.39 -3.82 3.05
CA PRO A 133 -13.02 -3.45 4.41
C PRO A 133 -14.10 -2.58 5.05
N PHE A 134 -14.32 -2.74 6.35
CA PHE A 134 -15.31 -1.97 7.10
C PHE A 134 -14.72 -0.69 7.73
N GLN A 135 -13.39 -0.60 7.87
CA GLN A 135 -12.68 0.54 8.45
C GLN A 135 -11.30 0.71 7.83
N ILE A 136 -10.78 1.95 7.85
CA ILE A 136 -9.39 2.29 7.47
C ILE A 136 -8.49 2.27 8.71
N ILE A 137 -7.21 1.99 8.48
CA ILE A 137 -6.14 2.20 9.44
C ILE A 137 -5.58 3.63 9.26
N GLY A 138 -5.50 4.42 10.34
CA GLY A 138 -5.14 5.84 10.29
C GLY A 138 -3.72 6.17 9.81
N THR A 139 -3.48 7.46 9.54
CA THR A 139 -2.23 8.03 9.00
C THR A 139 -0.99 7.82 9.86
N GLU A 140 -1.17 7.52 11.15
CA GLU A 140 -0.09 7.22 12.10
C GLU A 140 0.74 5.96 11.76
N LYS A 141 0.36 5.22 10.71
CA LYS A 141 1.03 3.98 10.27
C LYS A 141 1.68 4.06 8.90
N SER A 142 2.09 5.26 8.47
CA SER A 142 2.90 5.41 7.25
C SER A 142 4.18 4.57 7.31
N LEU A 143 4.54 4.01 6.16
CA LEU A 143 5.80 3.32 5.93
C LEU A 143 6.94 4.35 5.89
N LYS A 144 8.06 4.04 6.52
CA LYS A 144 9.23 4.92 6.57
C LYS A 144 10.50 4.15 6.32
N PHE A 145 11.40 4.74 5.53
CA PHE A 145 12.66 4.16 5.12
C PHE A 145 13.81 5.13 5.43
N PRO A 146 14.91 4.71 6.07
CA PRO A 146 15.20 3.35 6.53
C PRO A 146 14.18 2.80 7.51
N ILE A 147 13.99 1.47 7.49
CA ILE A 147 13.03 0.71 8.31
C ILE A 147 13.11 1.04 9.80
N ALA A 148 14.29 1.45 10.28
CA ALA A 148 14.51 1.87 11.67
C ALA A 148 13.64 3.07 12.10
N ASN A 149 13.14 3.84 11.12
CA ASN A 149 12.26 4.99 11.30
C ASN A 149 10.76 4.62 11.32
N LEU A 150 10.39 3.36 11.08
CA LEU A 150 9.00 2.94 11.10
C LEU A 150 8.28 3.38 12.39
N PHE A 151 7.06 3.90 12.22
CA PHE A 151 6.18 4.37 13.30
C PHE A 151 6.73 5.51 14.17
N LYS A 152 7.75 6.23 13.68
CA LYS A 152 8.32 7.41 14.33
C LYS A 152 8.25 8.60 13.40
N GLU A 153 8.26 9.80 13.95
CA GLU A 153 8.50 11.00 13.16
C GLU A 153 9.96 11.00 12.63
N VAL A 154 10.16 11.43 11.39
CA VAL A 154 11.51 11.60 10.83
C VAL A 154 12.09 12.92 11.33
N THR A 155 13.13 12.83 12.16
CA THR A 155 13.81 13.98 12.77
C THR A 155 15.31 13.93 12.46
N ALA A 156 16.08 14.93 12.87
CA ALA A 156 17.53 14.94 12.63
C ALA A 156 18.28 13.78 13.32
N ASN A 157 17.66 13.12 14.31
CA ASN A 157 18.21 11.95 15.01
C ASN A 157 17.73 10.61 14.41
N SER A 158 16.93 10.64 13.36
CA SER A 158 16.51 9.46 12.61
C SER A 158 17.66 8.89 11.79
N GLU A 159 17.46 7.68 11.25
CA GLU A 159 18.37 7.08 10.29
C GLU A 159 18.14 7.66 8.90
N PHE A 160 19.21 7.82 8.12
CA PHE A 160 19.16 8.33 6.74
C PHE A 160 20.10 7.50 5.85
N TYR A 161 19.71 7.31 4.60
CA TYR A 161 20.61 6.81 3.56
C TYR A 161 21.47 7.96 3.02
N SER A 162 22.66 7.63 2.49
CA SER A 162 23.46 8.58 1.72
C SER A 162 23.15 8.47 0.23
N TYR A 163 23.01 9.60 -0.45
CA TYR A 163 22.88 9.72 -1.90
C TYR A 163 23.88 10.75 -2.44
N GLU A 164 24.81 10.30 -3.27
CA GLU A 164 25.72 11.19 -4.00
C GLU A 164 25.01 11.78 -5.22
N LEU A 165 25.09 13.10 -5.40
CA LEU A 165 24.59 13.79 -6.60
C LEU A 165 25.44 13.40 -7.81
N LYS A 166 24.82 12.79 -8.82
CA LYS A 166 25.48 12.20 -10.00
C LYS A 166 25.36 13.06 -11.27
N ASN A 167 24.44 14.01 -11.31
CA ASN A 167 24.08 14.78 -12.52
C ASN A 167 23.79 13.84 -13.72
N ASN A 168 22.94 12.83 -13.48
CA ASN A 168 22.52 11.82 -14.45
C ASN A 168 21.15 12.14 -15.10
N GLY A 169 20.49 13.21 -14.67
CA GLY A 169 19.56 14.04 -15.46
C GLY A 169 18.25 13.44 -15.96
N GLU A 170 17.87 12.24 -15.52
CA GLU A 170 16.64 11.62 -16.01
C GLU A 170 15.41 12.11 -15.25
N LYS A 171 14.53 12.84 -15.93
CA LYS A 171 13.22 13.21 -15.41
C LYS A 171 12.26 12.02 -15.50
N PHE A 172 11.51 11.77 -14.44
CA PHE A 172 10.53 10.66 -14.38
C PHE A 172 9.12 11.08 -14.81
N SER A 173 8.98 12.23 -15.49
CA SER A 173 7.73 12.66 -16.09
C SER A 173 7.94 13.47 -17.36
N LEU A 174 6.92 13.44 -18.23
CA LEU A 174 6.82 14.22 -19.47
C LEU A 174 5.44 14.91 -19.51
N GLY A 175 5.32 16.03 -18.80
CA GLY A 175 4.05 16.75 -18.66
C GLY A 175 3.06 15.95 -17.82
N GLU A 176 1.99 15.46 -18.45
CA GLU A 176 0.95 14.66 -17.77
C GLU A 176 1.22 13.16 -17.80
N LYS A 177 2.34 12.71 -18.38
CA LYS A 177 2.68 11.29 -18.47
C LYS A 177 3.80 10.94 -17.51
N VAL A 178 3.60 9.82 -16.82
CA VAL A 178 4.65 9.17 -16.04
C VAL A 178 5.68 8.52 -16.97
N VAL A 179 6.95 8.58 -16.60
CA VAL A 179 8.04 7.83 -17.25
C VAL A 179 8.61 6.90 -16.19
N VAL A 180 8.36 5.60 -16.33
CA VAL A 180 8.86 4.58 -15.41
C VAL A 180 10.38 4.52 -15.54
N PRO A 181 11.14 4.73 -14.45
CA PRO A 181 12.60 4.76 -14.51
C PRO A 181 13.18 3.38 -14.81
N ASP A 182 14.36 3.36 -15.45
CA ASP A 182 15.17 2.15 -15.57
C ASP A 182 15.78 1.72 -14.21
N GLU A 183 16.06 0.43 -14.07
CA GLU A 183 16.68 -0.18 -12.88
C GLU A 183 18.02 0.47 -12.49
N SER A 184 18.74 1.10 -13.42
CA SER A 184 19.97 1.84 -13.12
C SER A 184 19.78 3.05 -12.21
N TYR A 185 18.54 3.55 -12.06
CA TYR A 185 18.18 4.62 -11.12
C TYR A 185 17.61 4.11 -9.79
N LEU A 186 17.44 2.79 -9.65
CA LEU A 186 16.88 2.20 -8.43
C LEU A 186 17.77 2.54 -7.24
N PHE A 187 17.18 3.19 -6.25
CA PHE A 187 17.84 3.57 -5.00
C PHE A 187 17.45 2.63 -3.86
N LEU A 188 16.18 2.26 -3.78
CA LEU A 188 15.64 1.37 -2.76
C LEU A 188 14.65 0.38 -3.39
N ASP A 189 14.71 -0.87 -2.95
CA ASP A 189 13.75 -1.94 -3.24
C ASP A 189 13.46 -2.63 -1.91
N GLU A 190 12.35 -2.26 -1.27
CA GLU A 190 12.02 -2.71 0.09
C GLU A 190 10.69 -3.45 0.12
N MET A 191 10.72 -4.70 0.56
CA MET A 191 9.54 -5.54 0.62
C MET A 191 8.58 -5.05 1.70
N CYS A 192 7.33 -4.78 1.32
CA CYS A 192 6.30 -4.33 2.24
C CYS A 192 5.25 -5.42 2.49
N TYR A 193 5.06 -5.76 3.77
CA TYR A 193 4.04 -6.69 4.21
C TYR A 193 2.83 -5.92 4.74
N THR A 194 1.66 -6.18 4.15
CA THR A 194 0.45 -5.40 4.41
C THR A 194 -0.50 -6.13 5.36
N GLY A 195 -1.18 -5.37 6.20
CA GLY A 195 -2.22 -5.86 7.11
C GLY A 195 -3.64 -5.52 6.67
N SER A 196 -3.79 -4.58 5.71
CA SER A 196 -5.09 -4.04 5.25
C SER A 196 -5.80 -4.90 4.20
N GLY A 197 -5.15 -5.92 3.64
CA GLY A 197 -5.69 -6.70 2.52
C GLY A 197 -5.23 -6.21 1.14
N HIS A 198 -4.20 -5.37 1.14
CA HIS A 198 -3.38 -5.05 -0.03
C HIS A 198 -2.41 -6.20 -0.35
N PRO A 199 -1.91 -6.31 -1.58
CA PRO A 199 -0.88 -7.27 -1.91
C PRO A 199 0.42 -6.97 -1.15
N ASP A 200 1.04 -8.02 -0.62
CA ASP A 200 2.44 -7.95 -0.18
C ASP A 200 3.30 -7.73 -1.43
N ALA A 201 3.96 -6.58 -1.53
CA ALA A 201 4.78 -6.21 -2.68
C ALA A 201 5.83 -5.17 -2.26
N PRO A 202 6.92 -4.98 -3.04
CA PRO A 202 7.92 -3.99 -2.70
C PRO A 202 7.42 -2.56 -2.93
N ILE A 203 8.10 -1.61 -2.28
CA ILE A 203 8.15 -0.22 -2.73
C ILE A 203 9.50 -0.03 -3.37
N ASN A 204 9.51 0.29 -4.67
CA ASN A 204 10.73 0.77 -5.32
C ASN A 204 10.80 2.30 -5.19
N ILE A 205 12.00 2.81 -4.90
CA ILE A 205 12.30 4.24 -4.97
C ILE A 205 13.47 4.43 -5.92
N TYR A 206 13.30 5.30 -6.90
CA TYR A 206 14.35 5.65 -7.87
C TYR A 206 14.76 7.11 -7.67
N MET A 207 16.05 7.38 -7.87
CA MET A 207 16.60 8.72 -7.69
C MET A 207 17.57 9.09 -8.80
N SER A 208 17.38 10.28 -9.34
CA SER A 208 18.30 10.94 -10.27
C SER A 208 18.40 12.42 -9.88
N ASN A 209 19.38 13.13 -10.42
CA ASN A 209 19.45 14.57 -10.30
C ASN A 209 20.10 15.17 -11.54
N ASP A 210 19.78 16.41 -11.86
CA ASP A 210 20.61 17.27 -12.71
C ASP A 210 21.25 18.39 -11.87
N ASP A 211 21.70 19.47 -12.51
CA ASP A 211 22.27 20.65 -11.83
C ASP A 211 21.21 21.55 -11.18
N GLU A 212 19.91 21.35 -11.48
CA GLU A 212 18.81 22.20 -11.04
C GLU A 212 17.90 21.49 -10.03
N ASN A 213 17.61 20.20 -10.22
CA ASN A 213 16.61 19.45 -9.48
C ASN A 213 17.08 18.05 -9.06
N LEU A 214 16.54 17.60 -7.93
CA LEU A 214 16.49 16.21 -7.52
C LEU A 214 15.17 15.61 -8.00
N TYR A 215 15.23 14.44 -8.65
CA TYR A 215 14.06 13.70 -9.08
C TYR A 215 13.92 12.42 -8.26
N VAL A 216 12.69 12.16 -7.79
CA VAL A 216 12.38 10.97 -7.00
C VAL A 216 11.14 10.29 -7.60
N PHE A 217 11.21 8.99 -7.82
CA PHE A 217 10.08 8.17 -8.24
C PHE A 217 9.75 7.17 -7.14
N PHE A 218 8.52 7.16 -6.66
CA PHE A 218 8.01 6.09 -5.81
C PHE A 218 7.09 5.18 -6.62
N GLU A 219 7.34 3.89 -6.53
CA GLU A 219 6.52 2.82 -7.10
C GLU A 219 6.09 1.85 -5.99
N PRO A 220 5.08 2.23 -5.19
CA PRO A 220 4.51 1.38 -4.16
C PRO A 220 3.59 0.32 -4.78
N PHE A 221 4.15 -0.79 -5.26
CA PHE A 221 3.37 -1.88 -5.85
C PHE A 221 2.29 -2.46 -4.93
N CYS A 222 2.50 -2.35 -3.62
CA CYS A 222 1.53 -2.81 -2.64
C CYS A 222 0.23 -1.99 -2.69
N ASP A 223 0.25 -0.76 -3.21
CA ASP A 223 -0.90 0.14 -3.19
C ASP A 223 -1.71 0.12 -4.48
N ASN A 224 -2.54 -0.91 -4.59
CA ASN A 224 -3.41 -1.18 -5.73
C ASN A 224 -4.81 -0.55 -5.61
N THR A 225 -4.99 0.41 -4.70
CA THR A 225 -6.21 1.24 -4.61
C THR A 225 -5.86 2.71 -4.39
N PHE A 226 -6.88 3.55 -4.35
CA PHE A 226 -6.73 5.00 -4.31
C PHE A 226 -7.70 5.60 -3.28
N ASP A 227 -7.20 6.26 -2.23
CA ASP A 227 -8.03 6.82 -1.14
C ASP A 227 -8.34 8.32 -1.33
N HIS A 228 -8.55 8.75 -2.58
CA HIS A 228 -9.14 10.05 -2.97
C HIS A 228 -8.65 11.28 -2.17
N GLY A 229 -7.33 11.45 -2.03
CA GLY A 229 -6.72 12.65 -1.43
C GLY A 229 -6.05 12.45 -0.07
N LYS A 230 -6.02 11.22 0.46
CA LYS A 230 -5.31 10.92 1.72
C LYS A 230 -3.90 10.38 1.51
N ASP A 231 -3.65 9.67 0.42
CA ASP A 231 -2.37 9.03 0.15
C ASP A 231 -1.29 10.06 -0.20
N TYR A 232 -0.05 9.81 0.20
CA TYR A 232 1.10 10.63 -0.14
C TYR A 232 2.42 9.86 -0.11
N ALA A 233 3.38 10.36 -0.87
CA ALA A 233 4.79 10.01 -0.74
C ALA A 233 5.58 11.24 -0.31
N ALA A 234 6.62 11.06 0.49
CA ALA A 234 7.53 12.13 0.90
C ALA A 234 8.99 11.68 0.94
N ILE A 235 9.88 12.62 0.62
CA ILE A 235 11.31 12.52 0.91
C ILE A 235 11.68 13.53 1.99
N HIS A 236 12.49 13.07 2.93
CA HIS A 236 13.05 13.86 4.02
C HIS A 236 14.55 14.01 3.81
N ILE A 237 15.02 15.25 3.78
CA ILE A 237 16.43 15.57 3.59
C ILE A 237 16.97 16.20 4.88
N LYS A 238 18.02 15.61 5.42
CA LYS A 238 18.72 16.14 6.60
C LYS A 238 19.72 17.23 6.20
N ASP A 239 19.62 18.38 6.85
CA ASP A 239 20.50 19.55 6.73
C ASP A 239 20.99 19.95 8.12
N GLY A 240 22.12 19.37 8.53
CA GLY A 240 22.63 19.49 9.90
C GLY A 240 21.65 18.95 10.94
N ASP A 241 21.18 19.83 11.83
CA ASP A 241 20.22 19.52 12.90
C ASP A 241 18.75 19.70 12.46
N LYS A 242 18.50 19.96 11.17
CA LYS A 242 17.17 20.15 10.61
C LYS A 242 16.83 19.06 9.61
N VAL A 243 15.53 18.81 9.44
CA VAL A 243 14.98 17.97 8.38
C VAL A 243 14.02 18.82 7.56
N LYS A 244 14.18 18.80 6.23
CA LYS A 244 13.21 19.35 5.29
C LYS A 244 12.45 18.20 4.64
N SER A 245 11.14 18.33 4.52
CA SER A 245 10.28 17.31 3.93
C SER A 245 9.63 17.86 2.67
N TYR A 246 9.65 17.08 1.60
CA TYR A 246 9.00 17.38 0.34
C TYR A 246 8.02 16.25 0.04
N ALA A 247 6.76 16.59 -0.19
CA ALA A 247 5.69 15.61 -0.31
C ALA A 247 4.84 15.85 -1.55
N VAL A 248 4.31 14.75 -2.09
CA VAL A 248 3.28 14.74 -3.12
C VAL A 248 2.11 13.95 -2.58
N HIS A 249 0.97 14.62 -2.49
CA HIS A 249 -0.31 14.06 -2.05
C HIS A 249 -1.18 13.69 -3.26
N THR A 250 -2.15 12.82 -3.06
CA THR A 250 -3.19 12.46 -4.03
C THR A 250 -4.24 13.57 -4.27
N THR A 251 -3.79 14.82 -4.36
CA THR A 251 -4.62 15.99 -4.64
C THR A 251 -4.20 16.66 -5.95
N ASP A 252 -5.02 17.58 -6.45
CA ASP A 252 -4.73 18.31 -7.69
C ASP A 252 -3.62 19.38 -7.53
N SER A 253 -3.25 19.72 -6.29
CA SER A 253 -2.34 20.83 -5.99
C SER A 253 -1.11 20.33 -5.25
N ASN A 254 -0.07 19.97 -6.01
CA ASN A 254 1.23 19.59 -5.49
C ASN A 254 2.32 20.56 -5.98
N GLU A 255 3.13 21.05 -5.04
CA GLU A 255 4.23 21.96 -5.33
C GLU A 255 5.44 21.24 -5.92
N TYR A 256 5.75 20.06 -5.39
CA TYR A 256 7.00 19.35 -5.66
C TYR A 256 6.86 18.14 -6.58
N GLY A 257 5.74 18.01 -7.31
CA GLY A 257 5.55 16.86 -8.19
C GLY A 257 4.11 16.51 -8.49
N ARG A 258 3.88 15.24 -8.84
CA ARG A 258 2.57 14.70 -9.23
C ARG A 258 2.47 13.20 -8.91
N TRP A 259 1.26 12.75 -8.67
CA TRP A 259 0.91 11.34 -8.48
C TRP A 259 0.17 10.79 -9.70
N TYR A 260 0.18 9.46 -9.84
CA TYR A 260 -0.55 8.72 -10.87
C TYR A 260 -1.12 7.44 -10.27
N PHE A 261 -2.17 6.91 -10.89
CA PHE A 261 -2.65 5.55 -10.64
C PHE A 261 -2.65 4.86 -11.99
N ASP A 262 -1.61 4.07 -12.27
CA ASP A 262 -1.35 3.56 -13.62
C ASP A 262 -0.66 2.19 -13.57
N TYR A 263 -0.54 1.58 -14.74
CA TYR A 263 0.25 0.39 -14.96
C TYR A 263 1.66 0.79 -15.38
N THR A 264 2.65 0.14 -14.79
CA THR A 264 4.05 0.33 -15.18
C THR A 264 4.57 -0.76 -16.10
N ASP A 265 3.77 -1.82 -16.35
CA ASP A 265 4.14 -3.02 -17.10
C ASP A 265 5.60 -3.45 -16.79
N ASN A 266 5.95 -3.46 -15.50
CA ASN A 266 7.33 -3.56 -15.03
C ASN A 266 7.94 -4.96 -15.21
N SER A 267 9.27 -5.02 -15.09
CA SER A 267 10.07 -6.23 -15.19
C SER A 267 9.79 -7.28 -14.09
N LYS A 268 9.17 -6.87 -12.98
CA LYS A 268 8.88 -7.72 -11.80
C LYS A 268 7.59 -8.53 -11.95
N GLY A 269 6.88 -8.38 -13.08
CA GLY A 269 5.70 -9.18 -13.39
C GLY A 269 4.45 -8.78 -12.59
N ILE A 270 4.47 -7.58 -12.02
CA ILE A 270 3.33 -7.00 -11.31
C ILE A 270 2.40 -6.40 -12.37
N LYS A 271 1.16 -6.90 -12.42
CA LYS A 271 0.23 -6.63 -13.53
C LYS A 271 -0.94 -5.73 -13.16
N TRP A 272 -1.11 -5.43 -11.88
CA TRP A 272 -2.18 -4.58 -11.39
C TRP A 272 -1.80 -3.10 -11.43
N GLN A 273 -2.83 -2.26 -11.58
CA GLN A 273 -2.71 -0.82 -11.46
C GLN A 273 -2.36 -0.45 -10.02
N HIS A 274 -1.45 0.50 -9.82
CA HIS A 274 -1.02 0.92 -8.50
C HIS A 274 -0.63 2.40 -8.48
N MET A 275 -0.47 2.94 -7.27
CA MET A 275 -0.07 4.31 -7.06
C MET A 275 1.38 4.54 -7.50
N LEU A 276 1.64 5.71 -8.10
CA LEU A 276 2.98 6.18 -8.51
C LEU A 276 3.14 7.63 -8.08
N TYR A 277 4.35 8.03 -7.67
CA TYR A 277 4.64 9.42 -7.32
C TYR A 277 5.94 9.88 -7.96
N VAL A 278 5.89 11.01 -8.64
CA VAL A 278 7.05 11.69 -9.22
C VAL A 278 7.27 12.98 -8.45
N MET A 279 8.48 13.20 -7.95
CA MET A 279 8.89 14.45 -7.32
C MET A 279 9.98 15.14 -8.16
N GLU A 280 9.89 16.46 -8.25
CA GLU A 280 10.90 17.35 -8.83
C GLU A 280 11.17 18.44 -7.80
N ILE A 281 12.29 18.31 -7.09
CA ILE A 281 12.65 19.16 -5.97
C ILE A 281 13.82 20.06 -6.39
N PRO A 282 13.66 21.40 -6.38
CA PRO A 282 14.75 22.29 -6.72
C PRO A 282 15.94 22.11 -5.78
N LEU A 283 17.12 21.82 -6.33
CA LEU A 283 18.36 21.75 -5.56
C LEU A 283 18.67 23.08 -4.88
N SER A 284 18.19 24.20 -5.42
CA SER A 284 18.31 25.52 -4.77
C SER A 284 17.61 25.62 -3.40
N GLU A 285 16.65 24.73 -3.11
CA GLU A 285 15.98 24.64 -1.80
C GLU A 285 16.72 23.70 -0.82
N ILE A 286 17.70 22.95 -1.32
CA ILE A 286 18.47 21.98 -0.55
C ILE A 286 19.88 22.52 -0.33
N ASN A 287 20.29 22.65 0.94
CA ASN A 287 21.62 23.18 1.27
C ASN A 287 22.66 22.05 1.23
N VAL A 288 23.05 21.62 0.04
CA VAL A 288 24.00 20.52 -0.16
C VAL A 288 24.96 20.80 -1.31
N ASP A 289 26.22 20.35 -1.17
CA ASP A 289 27.21 20.44 -2.23
C ASP A 289 27.30 19.16 -3.08
N LYS A 290 27.31 17.97 -2.45
CA LYS A 290 27.58 16.70 -3.16
C LYS A 290 26.83 15.46 -2.66
N GLU A 291 26.51 15.39 -1.36
CA GLU A 291 25.93 14.20 -0.75
C GLU A 291 24.72 14.56 0.10
N LEU A 292 23.58 13.96 -0.23
CA LEU A 292 22.32 14.08 0.49
C LEU A 292 22.19 12.97 1.53
N ASN A 293 21.65 13.32 2.70
CA ASN A 293 21.16 12.37 3.68
C ASN A 293 19.64 12.30 3.57
N VAL A 294 19.12 11.17 3.08
CA VAL A 294 17.71 11.01 2.68
C VAL A 294 17.00 9.92 3.47
N ALA A 295 15.76 10.18 3.83
CA ALA A 295 14.81 9.20 4.32
C ALA A 295 13.50 9.38 3.53
N PHE A 296 12.66 8.36 3.51
CA PHE A 296 11.43 8.34 2.74
C PHE A 296 10.26 7.98 3.62
N GLU A 297 9.10 8.49 3.26
CA GLU A 297 7.82 8.16 3.89
C GLU A 297 6.80 7.89 2.80
N TYR A 298 6.01 6.84 2.99
CA TYR A 298 4.90 6.50 2.14
C TYR A 298 3.68 6.24 3.01
N TYR A 299 2.60 6.94 2.74
CA TYR A 299 1.30 6.63 3.30
C TYR A 299 0.33 6.36 2.17
N GLY A 300 -0.37 5.26 2.27
CA GLY A 300 -1.57 5.06 1.48
C GLY A 300 -2.50 4.03 2.13
N THR A 301 -3.40 3.47 1.33
CA THR A 301 -4.36 2.45 1.81
C THR A 301 -3.65 1.16 2.22
N VAL A 302 -2.40 1.00 1.79
CA VAL A 302 -1.44 0.05 2.33
C VAL A 302 -1.07 0.44 3.76
N SER A 303 -1.69 -0.24 4.72
CA SER A 303 -1.22 -0.22 6.10
C SER A 303 -0.28 -1.39 6.34
N SER A 304 0.86 -1.11 6.96
CA SER A 304 1.65 -2.15 7.61
C SER A 304 1.06 -2.43 9.00
N SER A 305 0.96 -3.70 9.38
CA SER A 305 0.88 -4.02 10.80
C SER A 305 2.29 -4.27 11.32
N VAL A 306 2.66 -3.51 12.36
CA VAL A 306 3.91 -3.64 13.12
C VAL A 306 4.20 -5.13 13.43
N GLU A 307 3.16 -5.86 13.80
CA GLU A 307 3.22 -7.26 14.18
C GLU A 307 3.59 -8.18 13.01
N LEU A 308 3.04 -7.98 11.81
CA LEU A 308 3.43 -8.78 10.63
C LEU A 308 4.87 -8.49 10.19
N TYR A 309 5.28 -7.22 10.27
CA TYR A 309 6.61 -6.81 9.85
C TYR A 309 7.70 -7.42 10.74
N TYR A 310 7.56 -7.33 12.06
CA TYR A 310 8.49 -7.95 13.01
C TYR A 310 8.37 -9.48 13.09
N LEU A 311 7.18 -10.06 12.92
CA LEU A 311 7.03 -11.53 12.89
C LEU A 311 7.64 -12.16 11.63
N ARG A 312 7.55 -11.49 10.47
CA ARG A 312 8.10 -12.04 9.22
C ARG A 312 9.59 -11.77 9.08
N ILE A 313 10.09 -10.61 9.50
CA ILE A 313 11.54 -10.32 9.51
C ILE A 313 12.23 -11.05 10.66
N GLY A 314 11.61 -11.15 11.84
CA GLY A 314 12.18 -11.86 12.99
C GLY A 314 12.25 -13.38 12.82
N ASN A 315 11.48 -13.96 11.90
CA ASN A 315 11.57 -15.38 11.52
C ASN A 315 12.49 -15.61 10.30
N LEU A 316 13.00 -14.55 9.68
CA LEU A 316 14.14 -14.60 8.77
C LEU A 316 15.39 -14.40 9.64
N GLU A 317 15.75 -15.42 10.43
CA GLU A 317 17.03 -15.43 11.14
C GLU A 317 18.20 -15.31 10.14
N LEU A 318 19.17 -14.49 10.56
CA LEU A 318 20.54 -14.32 10.05
C LEU A 318 21.28 -15.64 9.77
#